data_AF-A0A520MD69-F1
#
_entry.id   AF-A0A520MD69-F1
#
_cell.length_a   1.000
_cell.length_b   1.000
_cell.length_c   1.000
_cell.angle_alpha   90.00
_cell.angle_beta   90.00
_cell.angle_gamma   90.00
#
_symmetry.space_group_name_H-M   'P 1'
#
loop_
_entity.id
_entity.type
_entity.pdbx_description
1 polymer ?
#
loop_
_entity_poly.entity_id
_entity_poly.type
_entity_poly.pdbx_seq_one_letter_code
_entity_poly.pdbx_strand_id
1 'polypeptide(L)' 'MVGAFFAMENSQTLGVSFILFNGPDLSSGFWLLLFLAGGVALGILTSSLLIMSYRRKLARANKKD' A
#
# COMPACT_ATOMS: atom_id res chain seq x y z
N MET A 1 -1.63 -10.53 -14.40
CA MET A 1 -2.98 -11.11 -14.52
C MET A 1 -3.27 -12.14 -13.44
N VAL A 2 -2.35 -13.05 -13.11
CA VAL A 2 -2.58 -14.17 -12.18
C VAL A 2 -3.22 -13.77 -10.84
N GLY A 3 -2.79 -12.68 -10.20
CA GLY A 3 -3.35 -12.26 -8.90
C GLY A 3 -4.81 -11.78 -8.93
N ALA A 4 -5.25 -11.15 -10.03
CA ALA A 4 -6.64 -10.73 -10.19
C ALA A 4 -7.57 -11.93 -10.45
N PHE A 5 -7.11 -12.89 -11.27
CA PHE A 5 -7.81 -14.15 -11.47
C PHE A 5 -7.86 -14.99 -10.19
N PHE A 6 -6.76 -15.02 -9.41
CA PHE A 6 -6.73 -15.67 -8.11
C PHE A 6 -7.77 -15.07 -7.15
N ALA A 7 -7.86 -13.74 -7.07
CA ALA A 7 -8.83 -13.05 -6.23
C ALA A 7 -10.30 -13.29 -6.67
N MET A 8 -10.55 -13.49 -7.97
CA MET A 8 -11.87 -13.76 -8.53
C MET A 8 -12.32 -15.19 -8.30
N GLU A 9 -11.42 -16.16 -8.48
CA GLU A 9 -11.73 -17.59 -8.34
C GLU A 9 -11.75 -18.06 -6.88
N ASN A 10 -10.95 -17.43 -6.01
CA ASN A 10 -10.87 -17.82 -4.60
C ASN A 10 -11.83 -17.00 -3.74
N SER A 11 -13.09 -17.43 -3.72
CA SER A 11 -14.15 -16.90 -2.85
C SER A 11 -14.07 -17.40 -1.39
N GLN A 12 -13.03 -18.16 -1.04
CA GLN A 12 -12.83 -18.64 0.32
C GLN A 12 -12.81 -17.46 1.30
N THR A 13 -13.67 -17.54 2.31
CA THR A 13 -13.78 -16.54 3.36
C THR A 13 -12.61 -16.69 4.33
N LEU A 14 -11.88 -15.59 4.55
CA LEU A 14 -10.76 -15.50 5.47
C LEU A 14 -10.97 -14.28 6.38
N GLY A 15 -10.90 -14.48 7.68
CA GLY A 15 -10.76 -13.43 8.67
C GLY A 15 -9.29 -13.08 8.84
N VAL A 16 -8.91 -11.82 8.55
CA VAL A 16 -7.55 -11.34 8.80
C VAL A 16 -7.43 -10.89 10.25
N SER A 17 -6.58 -11.57 11.02
CA SER A 17 -6.25 -11.15 12.38
C SER A 17 -5.26 -9.99 12.34
N PHE A 18 -5.71 -8.80 12.74
CA PHE A 18 -4.84 -7.67 13.03
C PHE A 18 -4.35 -7.74 14.47
N ILE A 19 -3.27 -7.02 14.77
CA ILE A 19 -2.63 -6.99 16.10
C ILE A 19 -3.62 -6.55 17.20
N LEU A 20 -4.58 -5.69 16.87
CA LEU A 20 -5.52 -5.08 17.82
C LEU A 20 -6.96 -5.60 17.69
N PHE A 21 -7.33 -6.23 16.58
CA PHE A 21 -8.68 -6.70 16.32
C PHE A 21 -8.69 -7.77 15.22
N ASN A 22 -9.75 -8.58 15.17
CA ASN A 22 -9.97 -9.48 14.03
C ASN A 22 -10.83 -8.78 12.99
N GLY A 23 -10.42 -8.85 11.73
CA GLY A 23 -11.22 -8.41 10.60
C GLY A 23 -12.40 -9.38 10.35
N PRO A 24 -13.48 -8.91 9.71
CA PRO A 24 -14.60 -9.75 9.34
C PRO A 24 -14.19 -10.83 8.34
N ASP A 25 -14.89 -11.96 8.36
CA ASP A 25 -14.71 -13.05 7.39
C ASP A 25 -15.21 -12.60 6.01
N LEU A 26 -14.27 -12.16 5.18
CA LEU A 26 -14.51 -11.70 3.81
C LEU A 26 -13.71 -12.55 2.83
N SER A 27 -14.04 -12.44 1.55
CA SER A 27 -13.30 -13.16 0.50
C SER A 27 -11.80 -12.87 0.56
N SER A 28 -10.98 -13.90 0.37
CA SER A 28 -9.53 -13.79 0.25
C SER A 28 -9.12 -12.75 -0.82
N GLY A 29 -9.86 -12.67 -1.92
CA GLY A 29 -9.64 -11.70 -2.99
C GLY A 29 -9.85 -10.25 -2.55
N PHE A 30 -10.83 -10.01 -1.67
CA PHE A 30 -11.07 -8.67 -1.13
C PHE A 30 -9.88 -8.18 -0.31
N TRP A 31 -9.39 -9.01 0.62
CA TRP A 31 -8.22 -8.66 1.44
C TRP A 31 -6.97 -8.44 0.58
N LEU A 32 -6.76 -9.28 -0.43
CA LEU A 32 -5.65 -9.15 -1.37
C LEU A 32 -5.66 -7.79 -2.10
N LEU A 33 -6.83 -7.40 -2.61
CA LEU A 33 -7.00 -6.12 -3.31
C LEU A 33 -6.85 -4.93 -2.35
N LEU A 34 -7.37 -5.04 -1.13
CA LEU A 34 -7.27 -3.98 -0.12
C LEU A 34 -5.81 -3.71 0.26
N PHE A 35 -5.03 -4.75 0.54
CA PHE A 35 -3.61 -4.60 0.87
C PHE A 35 -2.78 -4.15 -0.32
N LEU A 36 -3.10 -4.61 -1.53
CA LEU A 36 -2.45 -4.13 -2.74
C LEU A 36 -2.68 -2.63 -2.93
N ALA A 37 -3.94 -2.18 -2.86
CA ALA A 37 -4.29 -0.77 -3.00
C ALA A 37 -3.62 0.09 -1.91
N GLY A 38 -3.66 -0.38 -0.66
CA GLY A 38 -2.98 0.30 0.46
C GLY A 38 -1.47 0.39 0.27
N GLY A 39 -0.82 -0.71 -0.14
CA GLY A 39 0.61 -0.76 -0.41
C GLY A 39 1.04 0.15 -1.57
N VAL A 40 0.28 0.17 -2.67
CA VAL A 40 0.53 1.08 -3.81
C VAL A 40 0.36 2.53 -3.40
N ALA A 41 -0.70 2.87 -2.65
CA ALA A 41 -0.91 4.23 -2.15
C ALA A 41 0.25 4.68 -1.25
N LEU A 42 0.68 3.83 -0.31
CA LEU A 42 1.83 4.10 0.55
C LEU A 42 3.13 4.23 -0.25
N GLY A 43 3.35 3.38 -1.26
CA GLY A 43 4.50 3.46 -2.16
C GLY A 43 4.55 4.78 -2.95
N ILE A 44 3.40 5.24 -3.44
CA ILE A 44 3.28 6.54 -4.12
C ILE A 44 3.54 7.69 -3.15
N LEU A 45 2.93 7.65 -1.96
CA LEU A 45 3.09 8.69 -0.94
C LEU A 45 4.55 8.80 -0.47
N THR A 46 5.20 7.68 -0.17
CA THR A 46 6.61 7.65 0.25
C THR A 46 7.53 8.16 -0.86
N SER A 47 7.31 7.75 -2.11
CA SER A 47 8.08 8.24 -3.26
C SER A 47 7.92 9.75 -3.44
N SER A 48 6.70 10.27 -3.30
CA SER A 48 6.41 11.70 -3.39
C SER A 48 7.08 12.50 -2.26
N LEU A 49 7.01 12.00 -1.02
CA LEU A 49 7.66 12.61 0.14
C LEU A 49 9.18 12.61 -0.01
N LEU A 50 9.77 11.53 -0.53
CA LEU A 50 11.20 11.46 -0.81
C LEU A 50 11.59 12.55 -1.81
N ILE A 51 10.93 12.63 -2.97
CA ILE A 51 11.20 13.66 -3.99
C ILE A 51 11.09 15.07 -3.39
N MET A 52 10.07 15.34 -2.57
CA MET A 52 9.93 16.64 -1.89
C MET A 52 11.07 16.92 -0.90
N SER A 53 11.50 15.91 -0.14
CA SER A 53 12.62 16.02 0.80
C SER A 53 13.96 16.27 0.10
N TYR A 54 14.19 15.61 -1.04
CA TYR A 54 15.36 15.81 -1.89
C TYR A 54 15.38 17.24 -2.45
N ARG A 55 14.25 17.74 -2.98
CA ARG A 55 14.13 19.13 -3.46
C ARG A 55 14.40 20.15 -2.35
N ARG A 56 13.90 19.92 -1.13
CA ARG A 56 14.18 20.80 0.02
C ARG A 56 15.65 20.77 0.43
N LYS A 57 16.31 19.61 0.39
CA LYS A 57 17.76 19.51 0.67
C LYS A 57 18.59 20.24 -0.39
N LEU A 58 18.25 20.09 -1.67
CA LEU A 58 18.92 20.78 -2.78
C LEU A 58 18.74 22.31 -2.71
N ALA A 59 17.52 22.79 -2.42
CA ALA A 59 17.27 24.23 -2.27
C ALA A 59 18.00 24.88 -1.09
N ARG A 60 18.35 24.10 -0.05
CA ARG A 60 19.17 24.58 1.08
C ARG A 60 20.66 24.58 0.75
N ALA A 61 21.13 23.59 -0.02
CA ALA A 61 22.52 23.56 -0.49
C ALA A 61 22.81 24.70 -1.46
N ASN A 62 21.88 25.00 -2.38
CA ASN A 62 22.00 26.07 -3.37
C ASN A 62 21.82 27.49 -2.81
N LYS A 63 21.56 27.64 -1.50
CA LYS A 63 21.45 28.92 -0.79
C LYS A 63 22.72 29.28 -0.02
N LYS A 64 23.74 28.42 -0.10
CA LYS A 64 25.01 28.53 0.62
C LYS A 64 26.18 28.93 -0.28
N ASP A 65 25.92 29.11 -1.57
CA ASP A 65 26.76 29.85 -2.53
C ASP A 65 26.17 31.27 -2.70
#